data_AF-A0A8K0EU32-F1
#
_entry.id   AF-A0A8K0EU32-F1
#
_cell.length_a   1.000
_cell.length_b   1.000
_cell.length_c   1.000
_cell.angle_alpha   90.00
_cell.angle_beta   90.00
_cell.angle_gamma   90.00
#
_symmetry.space_group_name_H-M   'P 1'
#
loop_
_entity.id
_entity.type
_entity.pdbx_description
1 polymer ?
#
loop_
_entity_poly.entity_id
_entity_poly.type
_entity_poly.pdbx_seq_one_letter_code
_entity_poly.pdbx_strand_id
1 'polypeptide(L)'
;MGTDQCTISVGRNFDLTLLECECDPVGTVDGVSGKRPCNMITGRCKCKNGVTGTRCDRCKPNYWGFGKIRNGCQKCNCGFQDICDPETGACRPIKEDTEPDFQQYISLQRTDHCKCLEETLKDPELLCDKHYDFALRATVKDAHDLGSHVAVTVQIRKVILSKTVSVEKGEAKVWPTSWAEHGCTCPIMNVGEEYLLTGFEDVVNNRLIVNETSYVKEWAQATTRDITRVLRKVCT
;
A
#
# COMPACT_ATOMS: atom_id res chain seq x y z
N MET A 1 -32.71 -24.86 -6.91
CA MET A 1 -31.31 -25.01 -6.45
C MET A 1 -30.51 -23.91 -7.14
N GLY A 2 -29.95 -22.88 -6.52
CA GLY A 2 -29.91 -22.47 -5.13
C GLY A 2 -30.03 -20.94 -5.04
N THR A 3 -30.39 -20.49 -3.85
CA THR A 3 -30.70 -19.11 -3.45
C THR A 3 -29.43 -18.38 -3.03
N ASP A 4 -29.21 -17.16 -3.54
CA ASP A 4 -28.33 -16.18 -2.88
C ASP A 4 -29.11 -14.89 -2.64
N GLN A 5 -29.80 -14.85 -1.51
CA GLN A 5 -30.26 -13.63 -0.86
C GLN A 5 -29.12 -13.09 0.00
N CYS A 6 -28.73 -11.84 -0.22
CA CYS A 6 -28.18 -10.99 0.84
C CYS A 6 -28.99 -9.69 0.84
N THR A 7 -30.09 -9.71 1.58
CA THR A 7 -30.82 -8.51 2.01
C THR A 7 -30.09 -7.88 3.20
N ILE A 8 -29.60 -6.66 3.05
CA ILE A 8 -29.34 -5.76 4.18
C ILE A 8 -30.51 -4.78 4.22
N SER A 9 -31.42 -4.97 5.16
CA SER A 9 -32.45 -4.01 5.51
C SER A 9 -31.94 -3.13 6.65
N VAL A 10 -31.68 -1.85 6.38
CA VAL A 10 -31.64 -0.80 7.42
C VAL A 10 -32.55 0.32 6.95
N GLY A 11 -33.61 0.55 7.74
CA GLY A 11 -34.61 1.57 7.47
C GLY A 11 -34.15 2.98 7.85
N ARG A 12 -34.79 3.94 7.18
CA ARG A 12 -34.74 5.42 7.29
C ARG A 12 -33.62 6.11 6.51
N ASN A 13 -34.00 6.52 5.28
CA ASN A 13 -33.50 7.63 4.47
C ASN A 13 -32.13 8.21 4.87
N PHE A 14 -31.08 7.52 4.45
CA PHE A 14 -29.83 8.14 4.05
C PHE A 14 -29.56 7.64 2.63
N ASP A 15 -29.45 8.56 1.68
CA ASP A 15 -29.19 8.29 0.28
C ASP A 15 -27.76 7.71 0.13
N LEU A 16 -27.64 6.39 0.33
CA LEU A 16 -26.44 5.63 0.01
C LEU A 16 -26.46 5.43 -1.50
N THR A 17 -25.97 6.44 -2.21
CA THR A 17 -25.51 6.25 -3.59
C THR A 17 -24.46 5.14 -3.56
N LEU A 18 -24.86 3.96 -4.03
CA LEU A 18 -23.96 2.91 -4.47
C LEU A 18 -22.97 3.59 -5.41
N LEU A 19 -21.71 3.76 -5.02
CA LEU A 19 -20.74 4.46 -5.85
C LEU A 19 -20.63 3.68 -7.16
N GLU A 20 -21.25 4.20 -8.23
CA GLU A 20 -21.18 3.54 -9.53
C GLU A 20 -19.71 3.45 -9.93
N CYS A 21 -19.29 2.26 -10.33
CA CYS A 21 -17.90 2.04 -10.68
C CYS A 21 -17.61 2.66 -12.04
N GLU A 22 -16.95 3.81 -12.03
CA GLU A 22 -16.56 4.53 -13.24
C GLU A 22 -15.30 3.95 -13.91
N CYS A 23 -15.29 2.64 -14.13
CA CYS A 23 -14.13 1.95 -14.70
C CYS A 23 -13.86 2.35 -16.14
N ASP A 24 -12.60 2.64 -16.48
CA ASP A 24 -12.15 2.88 -17.83
C ASP A 24 -12.23 1.57 -18.66
N PRO A 25 -12.92 1.55 -19.82
CA PRO A 25 -13.06 0.37 -20.66
C PRO A 25 -11.73 -0.23 -21.11
N VAL A 26 -10.79 0.65 -21.41
CA VAL A 26 -9.54 0.34 -22.07
C VAL A 26 -8.62 -0.33 -21.09
N GLY A 27 -8.56 0.18 -19.86
CA GLY A 27 -7.65 -0.30 -18.82
C GLY A 27 -8.24 -1.32 -17.85
N THR A 28 -9.54 -1.60 -17.87
CA THR A 28 -10.19 -2.57 -16.95
C THR A 28 -10.34 -3.95 -17.60
N VAL A 29 -10.15 -5.02 -16.84
CA VAL A 29 -10.43 -6.38 -17.35
C VAL A 29 -11.93 -6.59 -17.54
N ASP A 30 -12.33 -7.30 -18.58
CA ASP A 30 -13.73 -7.68 -18.75
C ASP A 30 -14.11 -8.73 -17.68
N GLY A 31 -15.26 -8.54 -17.02
CA GLY A 31 -15.81 -9.47 -16.04
C GLY A 31 -16.83 -10.44 -16.66
N VAL A 32 -17.43 -11.28 -15.80
CA VAL A 32 -18.48 -12.22 -16.21
C VAL A 32 -19.68 -11.43 -16.75
N SER A 33 -20.18 -11.81 -17.93
CA SER A 33 -21.29 -11.15 -18.63
C SER A 33 -21.01 -9.71 -19.10
N GLY A 34 -19.75 -9.34 -19.32
CA GLY A 34 -19.39 -8.03 -19.91
C GLY A 34 -19.47 -6.85 -18.93
N LYS A 35 -19.71 -7.11 -17.64
CA LYS A 35 -19.62 -6.08 -16.59
C LYS A 35 -18.17 -5.89 -16.17
N ARG A 36 -17.76 -4.65 -15.95
CA ARG A 36 -16.42 -4.33 -15.44
C ARG A 36 -16.37 -4.60 -13.94
N PRO A 37 -15.52 -5.54 -13.47
CA PRO A 37 -15.49 -5.91 -12.07
C PRO A 37 -14.83 -4.79 -11.27
N CYS A 38 -15.54 -4.33 -10.25
CA CYS A 38 -15.09 -3.33 -9.32
C CYS A 38 -15.49 -3.71 -7.90
N ASN A 39 -14.78 -3.17 -6.92
CA ASN A 39 -15.13 -3.33 -5.52
C ASN A 39 -16.18 -2.29 -5.13
N MET A 40 -17.37 -2.75 -4.73
CA MET A 40 -18.54 -1.90 -4.43
C MET A 40 -18.37 -1.01 -3.19
N ILE A 41 -17.38 -1.28 -2.34
CA ILE A 41 -17.09 -0.48 -1.13
C ILE A 41 -16.08 0.63 -1.44
N THR A 42 -15.12 0.34 -2.32
CA THR A 42 -13.99 1.25 -2.62
C THR A 42 -14.11 1.96 -3.96
N GLY A 43 -15.03 1.54 -4.82
CA GLY A 43 -15.16 2.01 -6.21
C GLY A 43 -14.03 1.57 -7.14
N ARG A 44 -13.07 0.77 -6.67
CA ARG A 44 -11.86 0.43 -7.44
C ARG A 44 -12.12 -0.65 -8.48
N CYS A 45 -11.65 -0.39 -9.69
CA CYS A 45 -11.75 -1.28 -10.84
C CYS A 45 -10.61 -2.30 -10.90
N LYS A 46 -10.88 -3.47 -11.48
CA LYS A 46 -9.86 -4.49 -11.69
C LYS A 46 -9.06 -4.20 -12.97
N CYS A 47 -7.87 -3.62 -12.82
CA CYS A 47 -7.07 -3.17 -13.95
C CYS A 47 -6.38 -4.30 -14.72
N LYS A 48 -6.18 -4.09 -16.02
CA LYS A 48 -5.32 -4.91 -16.90
C LYS A 48 -3.85 -4.80 -16.47
N ASN A 49 -3.01 -5.67 -17.02
CA ASN A 49 -1.59 -5.68 -16.71
C ASN A 49 -0.95 -4.31 -17.01
N GLY A 50 -0.06 -3.85 -16.13
CA GLY A 50 0.63 -2.58 -16.30
C GLY A 50 -0.25 -1.32 -16.17
N VAL A 51 -1.54 -1.44 -15.87
CA VAL A 51 -2.49 -0.31 -15.70
C VAL A 51 -2.71 -0.04 -14.21
N THR A 52 -2.92 1.23 -13.85
CA THR A 52 -3.24 1.68 -12.49
C THR A 52 -4.26 2.82 -12.48
N GLY A 53 -4.58 3.33 -11.30
CA GLY A 53 -5.66 4.29 -11.04
C GLY A 53 -6.88 3.60 -10.42
N THR A 54 -7.71 4.37 -9.71
CA THR A 54 -8.98 3.87 -9.15
C THR A 54 -9.93 3.39 -10.26
N ARG A 55 -9.86 4.08 -11.41
CA ARG A 55 -10.64 3.81 -12.63
C ARG A 55 -9.89 3.00 -13.68
N CYS A 56 -8.63 2.64 -13.46
CA CYS A 56 -7.77 1.98 -14.46
C CYS A 56 -7.53 2.82 -15.73
N ASP A 57 -7.20 4.10 -15.55
CA ASP A 57 -7.16 5.14 -16.58
C ASP A 57 -5.74 5.53 -17.04
N ARG A 58 -4.69 4.90 -16.50
CA ARG A 58 -3.30 5.19 -16.86
C ARG A 58 -2.36 4.02 -16.66
N CYS A 59 -1.20 4.05 -17.32
CA CYS A 59 -0.14 3.08 -17.06
C CYS A 59 0.47 3.27 -15.66
N LYS A 60 0.97 2.17 -15.09
CA LYS A 60 1.88 2.18 -13.94
C LYS A 60 3.15 2.96 -14.29
N PRO A 61 3.86 3.51 -13.30
CA PRO A 61 5.21 4.04 -13.54
C PRO A 61 6.11 2.99 -14.19
N ASN A 62 6.96 3.41 -15.14
CA ASN A 62 7.78 2.53 -15.99
C ASN A 62 6.98 1.58 -16.93
N TYR A 63 5.73 1.91 -17.24
CA TYR A 63 4.93 1.22 -18.27
C TYR A 63 4.42 2.23 -19.29
N TRP A 64 4.15 1.75 -20.50
CA TRP A 64 3.72 2.59 -21.61
C TRP A 64 2.61 1.95 -22.44
N GLY A 65 1.96 2.77 -23.27
CA GLY A 65 1.05 2.33 -24.33
C GLY A 65 -0.39 2.10 -23.89
N PHE A 66 -0.91 2.91 -22.96
CA PHE A 66 -2.31 2.87 -22.55
C PHE A 66 -3.24 2.98 -23.78
N GLY A 67 -4.16 2.02 -23.94
CA GLY A 67 -5.06 1.93 -25.10
C GLY A 67 -4.44 1.58 -26.45
N LYS A 68 -3.10 1.56 -26.55
CA LYS A 68 -2.37 1.10 -27.74
C LYS A 68 -2.09 -0.41 -27.67
N ILE A 69 -1.91 -0.95 -26.47
CA ILE A 69 -1.60 -2.36 -26.23
C ILE A 69 -2.86 -3.08 -25.73
N ARG A 70 -3.26 -4.15 -26.42
CA ARG A 70 -4.54 -4.85 -26.15
C ARG A 70 -4.70 -5.32 -24.69
N ASN A 71 -3.60 -5.76 -24.08
CA ASN A 71 -3.61 -6.40 -22.75
C ASN A 71 -3.20 -5.45 -21.60
N GLY A 72 -3.35 -4.14 -21.79
CA GLY A 72 -3.04 -3.12 -20.79
C GLY A 72 -1.85 -2.25 -21.21
N CYS A 73 -0.83 -2.14 -20.36
CA CYS A 73 0.42 -1.44 -20.68
C CYS A 73 1.60 -2.41 -20.67
N GLN A 74 2.65 -2.09 -21.45
CA GLN A 74 3.88 -2.87 -21.49
C GLN A 74 4.95 -2.20 -20.64
N LYS A 75 5.76 -3.02 -19.95
CA LYS A 75 6.90 -2.53 -19.16
C LYS A 75 7.94 -1.92 -20.10
N CYS A 76 8.48 -0.77 -19.74
CA CYS A 76 9.56 -0.15 -20.50
C CYS A 76 10.88 -0.90 -20.29
N ASN A 77 11.74 -0.86 -21.31
CA ASN A 77 13.08 -1.44 -21.26
C ASN A 77 14.13 -0.33 -21.19
N CYS A 78 14.01 0.53 -20.18
CA CYS A 78 14.90 1.67 -19.97
C CYS A 78 15.94 1.37 -18.88
N GLY A 79 17.09 2.06 -18.96
CA GLY A 79 18.08 2.04 -17.89
C GLY A 79 17.54 2.59 -16.57
N PHE A 80 18.25 2.36 -15.48
CA PHE A 80 17.85 2.89 -14.16
C PHE A 80 17.83 4.43 -14.13
N GLN A 81 18.74 5.06 -14.88
CA GLN A 81 18.87 6.53 -15.01
C GLN A 81 18.11 7.08 -16.22
N ASP A 82 17.10 6.36 -16.72
CA ASP A 82 16.28 6.76 -17.84
C ASP A 82 14.80 6.85 -17.44
N ILE A 83 14.11 7.83 -18.00
CA ILE A 83 12.66 7.98 -17.92
C ILE A 83 12.02 7.36 -19.13
N CYS A 84 10.95 6.61 -18.89
CA CYS A 84 10.09 6.10 -19.93
C CYS A 84 8.97 7.08 -20.26
N ASP A 85 8.80 7.38 -21.53
CA ASP A 85 7.63 8.07 -22.05
C ASP A 85 6.38 7.14 -21.99
N PRO A 86 5.30 7.52 -21.29
CA PRO A 86 4.15 6.65 -21.05
C PRO A 86 3.31 6.37 -22.30
N GLU A 87 3.49 7.11 -23.38
CA GLU A 87 2.72 6.92 -24.61
C GLU A 87 3.45 6.09 -25.66
N THR A 88 4.77 6.26 -25.76
CA THR A 88 5.62 5.73 -26.83
C THR A 88 6.59 4.66 -26.34
N GLY A 89 6.87 4.62 -25.04
CA GLY A 89 7.88 3.75 -24.46
C GLY A 89 9.32 4.21 -24.70
N ALA A 90 9.53 5.40 -25.28
CA ALA A 90 10.85 5.95 -25.53
C ALA A 90 11.58 6.26 -24.22
N CYS A 91 12.87 5.95 -24.17
CA CYS A 91 13.71 6.20 -23.02
C CYS A 91 14.51 7.49 -23.22
N ARG A 92 14.53 8.36 -22.20
CA ARG A 92 15.40 9.53 -22.16
C ARG A 92 16.23 9.54 -20.87
N PRO A 93 17.49 9.98 -20.89
CA PRO A 93 18.28 10.10 -19.68
C PRO A 93 17.69 11.14 -18.74
N ILE A 94 17.78 10.85 -17.44
CA ILE A 94 17.43 11.79 -16.37
C ILE A 94 18.57 12.78 -16.22
N LYS A 95 18.26 14.08 -16.29
CA LYS A 95 19.24 15.15 -16.11
C LYS A 95 19.02 15.79 -14.75
N GLU A 96 20.05 15.73 -13.89
CA GLU A 96 20.03 16.27 -12.53
C GLU A 96 19.63 17.76 -12.49
N ASP A 97 19.99 18.53 -13.51
CA ASP A 97 19.76 19.97 -13.56
C ASP A 97 18.30 20.39 -13.85
N THR A 98 17.47 19.49 -14.38
CA THR A 98 16.12 19.82 -14.86
C THR A 98 14.99 19.13 -14.09
N GLU A 99 15.29 18.12 -13.29
CA GLU A 99 14.29 17.35 -12.55
C GLU A 99 14.44 17.67 -11.04
N PRO A 100 13.47 18.39 -10.43
CA PRO A 100 13.54 18.72 -9.01
C PRO A 100 13.44 17.45 -8.16
N ASP A 101 14.39 17.30 -7.24
CA ASP A 101 14.58 16.11 -6.39
C ASP A 101 14.72 14.80 -7.18
N PHE A 102 15.86 14.68 -7.89
CA PHE A 102 16.25 13.56 -8.73
C PHE A 102 15.95 12.17 -8.11
N GLN A 103 16.15 12.01 -6.81
CA GLN A 103 15.92 10.72 -6.13
C GLN A 103 14.43 10.46 -5.90
N GLN A 104 13.65 11.46 -5.49
CA GLN A 104 12.19 11.37 -5.38
C GLN A 104 11.56 11.01 -6.72
N TYR A 105 12.01 11.69 -7.77
CA TYR A 105 11.49 11.54 -9.11
C TYR A 105 11.81 10.15 -9.69
N ILE A 106 13.04 9.66 -9.51
CA ILE A 106 13.41 8.28 -9.87
C ILE A 106 12.57 7.27 -9.10
N SER A 107 12.37 7.48 -7.81
CA SER A 107 11.63 6.54 -6.96
C SER A 107 10.15 6.43 -7.37
N LEU A 108 9.54 7.52 -7.82
CA LEU A 108 8.19 7.55 -8.40
C LEU A 108 8.11 6.86 -9.76
N GLN A 109 9.16 6.93 -10.58
CA GLN A 109 9.16 6.36 -11.93
C GLN A 109 9.71 4.94 -12.03
N ARG A 110 10.64 4.54 -11.16
CA ARG A 110 11.39 3.27 -11.16
C ARG A 110 11.15 2.50 -9.86
N THR A 111 9.88 2.26 -9.54
CA THR A 111 9.49 1.52 -8.32
C THR A 111 10.09 0.10 -8.25
N ASP A 112 10.47 -0.48 -9.39
CA ASP A 112 11.13 -1.79 -9.49
C ASP A 112 12.60 -1.80 -9.04
N HIS A 113 13.19 -0.63 -8.79
CA HIS A 113 14.54 -0.49 -8.24
C HIS A 113 14.56 0.09 -6.81
N CYS A 114 13.40 0.23 -6.18
CA CYS A 114 13.32 0.62 -4.77
C CYS A 114 14.15 -0.34 -3.92
N LYS A 115 15.23 0.17 -3.33
CA LYS A 115 15.93 -0.51 -2.24
C LYS A 115 15.40 0.06 -0.94
N CYS A 116 14.49 -0.66 -0.28
CA CYS A 116 14.09 -0.31 1.07
C CYS A 116 15.29 -0.57 1.99
N LEU A 117 15.94 0.50 2.44
CA LEU A 117 17.02 0.46 3.41
C LEU A 117 16.40 0.26 4.79
N GLU A 118 15.97 -0.97 5.07
CA GLU A 118 15.40 -1.30 6.37
C GLU A 118 16.45 -1.14 7.48
N GLU A 119 16.11 -0.43 8.55
CA GLU A 119 16.98 -0.35 9.72
C GLU A 119 17.17 -1.76 10.32
N THR A 120 18.42 -2.18 10.48
CA THR A 120 18.79 -3.34 11.29
C THR A 120 19.02 -2.88 12.71
N LEU A 121 18.09 -3.17 13.61
CA LEU A 121 18.28 -2.91 15.04
C LEU A 121 19.27 -3.91 15.62
N LYS A 122 20.41 -3.36 16.09
CA LYS A 122 21.46 -4.12 16.78
C LYS A 122 21.20 -4.24 18.28
N ASP A 123 20.49 -3.27 18.85
CA ASP A 123 20.14 -3.21 20.26
C ASP A 123 18.63 -2.92 20.44
N PRO A 124 17.84 -3.87 20.96
CA PRO A 124 16.41 -3.69 21.20
C PRO A 124 16.03 -2.48 22.08
N GLU A 125 16.91 -2.01 22.97
CA GLU A 125 16.60 -0.87 23.86
C GLU A 125 16.44 0.45 23.10
N LEU A 126 17.12 0.59 21.95
CA LEU A 126 17.02 1.77 21.07
C LEU A 126 15.62 1.94 20.43
N LEU A 127 14.75 0.93 20.53
CA LEU A 127 13.35 1.07 20.09
C LEU A 127 12.56 2.06 20.95
N CYS A 128 12.93 2.25 22.22
CA CYS A 128 12.23 3.20 23.09
C CYS A 128 12.49 4.66 22.67
N ASP A 129 13.70 4.95 22.18
CA ASP A 129 14.09 6.29 21.69
C ASP A 129 13.30 6.71 20.44
N LYS A 130 12.71 5.75 19.72
CA LYS A 130 11.91 5.99 18.53
C LYS A 130 10.49 6.48 18.85
N HIS A 131 10.06 6.42 20.11
CA HIS A 131 8.78 6.92 20.60
C HIS A 131 7.53 6.45 19.84
N TYR A 132 7.55 5.24 19.27
CA TYR A 132 6.42 4.68 18.53
C TYR A 132 5.09 4.76 19.31
N ASP A 133 4.01 5.09 18.61
CA ASP A 133 2.67 5.20 19.17
C ASP A 133 1.96 3.85 19.25
N PHE A 134 2.31 2.93 18.35
CA PHE A 134 1.79 1.57 18.39
C PHE A 134 2.87 0.52 18.10
N ALA A 135 2.62 -0.69 18.57
CA ALA A 135 3.34 -1.90 18.20
C ALA A 135 2.37 -3.09 18.20
N LEU A 136 2.36 -3.83 17.09
CA LEU A 136 1.42 -4.92 16.83
C LEU A 136 2.16 -6.15 16.33
N ARG A 137 1.65 -7.32 16.70
CA ARG A 137 1.91 -8.56 15.94
C ARG A 137 0.74 -8.77 15.00
N ALA A 138 0.97 -8.74 13.69
CA ALA A 138 -0.10 -8.85 12.72
C ALA A 138 0.33 -9.64 11.48
N THR A 139 -0.64 -10.34 10.87
CA THR A 139 -0.46 -11.00 9.57
C THR A 139 -0.97 -10.10 8.46
N VAL A 140 -0.20 -9.87 7.40
CA VAL A 140 -0.64 -9.09 6.25
C VAL A 140 -1.63 -9.91 5.42
N LYS A 141 -2.82 -9.36 5.18
CA LYS A 141 -3.90 -10.03 4.46
C LYS A 141 -4.01 -9.57 3.01
N ASP A 142 -3.93 -8.26 2.80
CA ASP A 142 -4.00 -7.67 1.48
C ASP A 142 -3.36 -6.28 1.49
N ALA A 143 -2.97 -5.77 0.32
CA ALA A 143 -2.47 -4.42 0.14
C ALA A 143 -3.27 -3.73 -0.97
N HIS A 144 -4.03 -2.70 -0.59
CA HIS A 144 -4.86 -1.93 -1.49
C HIS A 144 -4.19 -0.60 -1.81
N ASP A 145 -3.80 -0.41 -3.05
CA ASP A 145 -3.49 0.93 -3.56
C ASP A 145 -4.81 1.74 -3.68
N LEU A 146 -4.85 2.92 -3.08
CA LEU A 146 -6.01 3.82 -3.03
C LEU A 146 -5.75 5.11 -3.82
N GLY A 147 -4.85 5.05 -4.80
CA GLY A 147 -4.41 6.20 -5.57
C GLY A 147 -3.09 6.75 -5.02
N SER A 148 -3.16 7.83 -4.24
CA SER A 148 -1.95 8.39 -3.63
C SER A 148 -1.40 7.50 -2.52
N HIS A 149 -2.22 6.81 -1.73
CA HIS A 149 -1.73 6.01 -0.60
C HIS A 149 -2.01 4.52 -0.78
N VAL A 150 -1.20 3.67 -0.14
CA VAL A 150 -1.50 2.26 0.04
C VAL A 150 -2.12 2.07 1.42
N ALA A 151 -3.17 1.25 1.51
CA ALA A 151 -3.70 0.73 2.76
C ALA A 151 -3.46 -0.77 2.80
N VAL A 152 -2.72 -1.22 3.79
CA VAL A 152 -2.44 -2.63 4.04
C VAL A 152 -3.45 -3.14 5.06
N THR A 153 -4.25 -4.11 4.64
CA THR A 153 -5.18 -4.82 5.51
C THR A 153 -4.39 -5.87 6.28
N VAL A 154 -4.47 -5.82 7.60
CA VAL A 154 -3.75 -6.73 8.50
C VAL A 154 -4.70 -7.41 9.47
N GLN A 155 -4.38 -8.64 9.82
CA GLN A 155 -5.01 -9.37 10.92
C GLN A 155 -4.15 -9.20 12.16
N ILE A 156 -4.57 -8.34 13.09
CA ILE A 156 -3.91 -8.13 14.37
C ILE A 156 -4.09 -9.38 15.24
N ARG A 157 -2.97 -10.04 15.53
CA ARG A 157 -2.88 -11.19 16.45
C ARG A 157 -2.66 -10.75 17.89
N LYS A 158 -1.93 -9.66 18.08
CA LYS A 158 -1.59 -9.12 19.40
C LYS A 158 -1.37 -7.62 19.34
N VAL A 159 -1.99 -6.90 20.26
CA VAL A 159 -1.64 -5.52 20.58
C VAL A 159 -0.52 -5.55 21.63
N ILE A 160 0.63 -4.98 21.30
CA ILE A 160 1.79 -4.92 22.19
C ILE A 160 1.76 -3.59 22.94
N LEU A 161 1.60 -2.49 22.21
CA LEU A 161 1.33 -1.14 22.71
C LEU A 161 0.45 -0.39 21.70
N SER A 162 -0.33 0.57 22.19
CA SER A 162 -1.08 1.57 21.42
C SER A 162 -1.42 2.72 22.37
N LYS A 163 -1.40 3.96 21.89
CA LYS A 163 -1.56 5.15 22.74
C LYS A 163 -2.98 5.71 22.71
N THR A 164 -3.44 6.15 21.54
CA THR A 164 -4.66 6.97 21.37
C THR A 164 -5.65 6.33 20.42
N VAL A 165 -5.19 5.81 19.29
CA VAL A 165 -6.06 5.12 18.33
C VAL A 165 -6.55 3.82 18.96
N SER A 166 -7.87 3.57 18.92
CA SER A 166 -8.43 2.34 19.50
C SER A 166 -8.07 1.15 18.62
N VAL A 167 -7.17 0.31 19.11
CA VAL A 167 -6.70 -0.90 18.41
C VAL A 167 -7.00 -2.15 19.23
N GLU A 168 -7.70 -3.10 18.60
CA GLU A 168 -8.01 -4.39 19.18
C GLU A 168 -7.51 -5.54 18.30
N LYS A 169 -7.62 -6.78 18.82
CA LYS A 169 -7.39 -7.96 17.99
C LYS A 169 -8.50 -8.06 16.95
N GLY A 170 -8.14 -8.24 15.69
CA GLY A 170 -9.12 -8.24 14.61
C GLY A 170 -8.48 -7.80 13.31
N GLU A 171 -9.33 -7.53 12.32
CA GLU A 171 -8.89 -6.92 11.09
C GLU A 171 -8.73 -5.41 11.29
N ALA A 172 -7.64 -4.85 10.78
CA ALA A 172 -7.36 -3.42 10.81
C ALA A 172 -6.64 -3.00 9.54
N LYS A 173 -6.58 -1.70 9.32
CA LYS A 173 -5.79 -1.10 8.23
C LYS A 173 -4.56 -0.40 8.79
N VAL A 174 -3.47 -0.48 8.04
CA VAL A 174 -2.21 0.20 8.29
C VAL A 174 -1.82 0.94 7.02
N TRP A 175 -1.31 2.17 7.13
CA TRP A 175 -1.05 3.06 6.01
C TRP A 175 0.44 3.38 5.89
N PRO A 176 1.14 2.79 4.91
CA PRO A 176 2.47 3.20 4.54
C PRO A 176 2.52 4.59 3.91
N THR A 177 3.41 5.48 4.37
CA THR A 177 3.55 6.85 3.83
C THR A 177 4.33 6.92 2.51
N SER A 178 5.30 6.04 2.35
CA SER A 178 6.40 6.18 1.39
C SER A 178 6.00 6.00 -0.08
N TRP A 179 4.85 5.36 -0.37
CA TRP A 179 4.30 5.29 -1.73
C TRP A 179 3.77 6.64 -2.25
N ALA A 180 3.16 7.45 -1.37
CA ALA A 180 2.37 8.60 -1.78
C ALA A 180 3.20 9.82 -2.17
N GLU A 181 4.32 9.96 -1.47
CA GLU A 181 5.19 11.11 -1.60
C GLU A 181 6.46 10.72 -2.37
N HIS A 182 6.99 9.51 -2.13
CA HIS A 182 8.33 9.11 -2.57
C HIS A 182 8.32 7.95 -3.58
N GLY A 183 7.16 7.40 -3.96
CA GLY A 183 7.05 6.37 -5.00
C GLY A 183 7.50 4.96 -4.63
N CYS A 184 8.18 4.79 -3.49
CA CYS A 184 8.60 3.48 -2.97
C CYS A 184 7.87 3.20 -1.67
N THR A 185 7.24 2.03 -1.50
CA THR A 185 6.79 1.62 -0.16
C THR A 185 7.93 0.99 0.63
N CYS A 186 8.30 1.60 1.75
CA CYS A 186 9.23 1.09 2.75
C CYS A 186 8.60 1.34 4.13
N PRO A 187 8.48 0.32 5.00
CA PRO A 187 8.99 -1.05 4.90
C PRO A 187 8.18 -1.97 3.98
N ILE A 188 8.81 -3.06 3.50
CA ILE A 188 8.16 -4.05 2.62
C ILE A 188 7.34 -5.01 3.48
N MET A 189 6.05 -5.13 3.16
CA MET A 189 5.11 -6.00 3.86
C MET A 189 4.49 -7.00 2.88
N ASN A 190 4.97 -8.23 2.89
CA ASN A 190 4.50 -9.27 1.99
C ASN A 190 3.18 -9.86 2.49
N VAL A 191 2.24 -10.06 1.56
CA VAL A 191 0.95 -10.69 1.88
C VAL A 191 1.16 -12.14 2.33
N GLY A 192 0.46 -12.54 3.39
CA GLY A 192 0.55 -13.87 3.99
C GLY A 192 1.56 -13.96 5.14
N GLU A 193 2.53 -13.06 5.19
CA GLU A 193 3.58 -13.05 6.21
C GLU A 193 3.13 -12.36 7.50
N GLU A 194 3.77 -12.72 8.61
CA GLU A 194 3.51 -12.17 9.93
C GLU A 194 4.66 -11.26 10.36
N TYR A 195 4.32 -10.08 10.89
CA TYR A 195 5.27 -9.04 11.25
C TYR A 195 5.06 -8.53 12.67
N LEU A 196 6.14 -8.06 13.28
CA LEU A 196 6.11 -6.99 14.25
C LEU A 196 6.00 -5.67 13.48
N LEU A 197 4.90 -4.96 13.67
CA LEU A 197 4.66 -3.64 13.10
C LEU A 197 4.80 -2.60 14.20
N THR A 198 5.70 -1.64 14.07
CA THR A 198 5.70 -0.41 14.87
C THR A 198 5.41 0.79 14.00
N GLY A 199 4.98 1.89 14.60
CA GLY A 199 4.70 3.11 13.84
C GLY A 199 4.06 4.20 14.69
N PHE A 200 3.37 5.09 14.00
CA PHE A 200 2.80 6.33 14.54
C PHE A 200 1.29 6.36 14.37
N GLU A 201 0.60 7.12 15.20
CA GLU A 201 -0.87 7.23 15.15
C GLU A 201 -1.28 8.59 14.57
N ASP A 202 -1.99 8.56 13.44
CA ASP A 202 -2.71 9.74 12.93
C ASP A 202 -4.09 9.76 13.60
N VAL A 203 -4.14 10.43 14.74
CA VAL A 203 -5.34 10.54 15.59
C VAL A 203 -6.49 11.23 14.87
N VAL A 204 -6.19 12.20 13.99
CA VAL A 204 -7.21 12.98 13.28
C VAL A 204 -8.00 12.09 12.33
N ASN A 205 -7.31 11.22 11.59
CA ASN A 205 -7.94 10.31 10.64
C ASN A 205 -8.18 8.90 11.18
N ASN A 206 -7.85 8.66 12.46
CA ASN A 206 -7.91 7.36 13.12
C ASN A 206 -7.12 6.27 12.33
N ARG A 207 -5.88 6.58 11.96
CA ARG A 207 -5.02 5.69 11.15
C ARG A 207 -3.75 5.27 11.88
N LEU A 208 -3.35 4.03 11.59
CA LEU A 208 -2.05 3.48 11.99
C LEU A 208 -1.06 3.71 10.85
N ILE A 209 -0.07 4.57 11.07
CA ILE A 209 0.89 4.99 10.07
C ILE A 209 2.20 4.22 10.22
N VAL A 210 2.70 3.68 9.11
CA VAL A 210 4.04 3.10 9.02
C VAL A 210 4.82 3.92 8.00
N ASN A 211 6.05 4.30 8.33
CA ASN A 211 6.92 5.10 7.47
C ASN A 211 8.34 4.51 7.45
N GLU A 212 9.26 5.17 6.76
CA GLU A 212 10.66 4.77 6.62
C GLU A 212 11.44 4.69 7.94
N THR A 213 10.95 5.33 9.01
CA THR A 213 11.54 5.26 10.36
C THR A 213 10.89 4.20 11.25
N SER A 214 9.85 3.54 10.76
CA SER A 214 9.13 2.50 11.48
C SER A 214 9.90 1.19 11.45
N TYR A 215 9.96 0.50 12.58
CA TYR A 215 10.62 -0.79 12.67
C TYR A 215 9.63 -1.91 12.38
N VAL A 216 9.69 -2.41 11.15
CA VAL A 216 8.89 -3.54 10.69
C VAL A 216 9.80 -4.73 10.41
N LYS A 217 9.57 -5.83 11.11
CA LYS A 217 10.33 -7.08 10.92
C LYS A 217 9.44 -8.31 10.97
N GLU A 218 9.78 -9.29 10.16
CA GLU A 218 9.11 -10.59 10.15
C GLU A 218 9.17 -11.23 11.53
N TRP A 219 8.01 -11.72 11.98
CA TRP A 219 7.84 -12.28 13.32
C TRP A 219 8.66 -13.57 13.54
N ALA A 220 8.98 -14.30 12.47
CA ALA A 220 9.75 -15.54 12.52
C ALA A 220 11.20 -15.35 13.01
N GLN A 221 11.70 -14.11 13.04
CA GLN A 221 13.06 -13.82 13.50
C GLN A 221 13.16 -13.92 15.03
N ALA A 222 14.20 -14.60 15.52
CA ALA A 222 14.40 -14.93 16.95
C ALA A 222 14.38 -13.70 17.89
N THR A 223 14.77 -12.53 17.36
CA THR A 223 14.82 -11.20 18.01
C THR A 223 13.46 -10.66 18.43
N THR A 224 12.36 -11.14 17.86
CA THR A 224 11.03 -10.51 18.04
C THR A 224 10.44 -10.71 19.45
N ARG A 225 10.80 -11.80 20.13
CA ARG A 225 10.35 -12.07 21.51
C ARG A 225 10.98 -11.11 22.53
N ASP A 226 12.27 -10.80 22.37
CA ASP A 226 12.99 -9.89 23.26
C ASP A 226 12.54 -8.46 23.03
N ILE A 227 12.34 -8.06 21.77
CA ILE A 227 11.78 -6.76 21.41
C ILE A 227 10.38 -6.56 22.01
N THR A 228 9.51 -7.57 21.93
CA THR A 228 8.18 -7.50 22.55
C THR A 228 8.26 -7.29 24.07
N ARG A 229 9.30 -7.80 24.74
CA ARG A 229 9.52 -7.61 26.17
C ARG A 229 9.99 -6.19 26.47
N VAL A 230 10.92 -5.65 25.68
CA VAL A 230 11.44 -4.29 25.82
C VAL A 230 10.33 -3.26 25.61
N LEU A 231 9.58 -3.36 24.51
CA LEU A 231 8.46 -2.46 24.20
C LEU A 231 7.38 -2.42 25.29
N ARG A 232 7.23 -3.51 26.07
CA ARG A 232 6.23 -3.59 27.15
C ARG A 232 6.73 -3.16 28.51
N LYS A 233 8.04 -3.23 28.77
CA LYS A 233 8.61 -3.05 30.11
C LYS A 233 9.45 -1.79 30.25
N VAL A 234 9.99 -1.28 29.14
CA VAL A 234 11.02 -0.22 29.15
C VAL A 234 10.51 1.06 28.48
N CYS A 235 9.61 0.95 27.49
CA CYS A 235 9.11 2.10 26.73
C CYS A 235 7.73 2.63 27.21
N THR A 236 7.28 2.24 28.41
CA THR A 236 5.99 2.66 29.03
C THR A 236 6.19 3.70 30.11
#